data_AF-A0A940LR65-F1
#
_entry.id   AF-A0A940LR65-F1
#
_cell.length_a   1.000
_cell.length_b   1.000
_cell.length_c   1.000
_cell.angle_alpha   90.00
_cell.angle_beta   90.00
_cell.angle_gamma   90.00
#
_symmetry.space_group_name_H-M   'P 1'
#
loop_
_entity.id
_entity.type
_entity.pdbx_description
1 polymer ?
#
loop_
_entity_poly.entity_id
_entity_poly.type
_entity_poly.pdbx_seq_one_letter_code
_entity_poly.pdbx_strand_id
1 'polypeptide(L)'
;MLVSERKTWALNQEELGELMGVSPDAIRHYELGDRIPPLARSLAFEIVFGRPLAQLFPEALAEAASVLVDGAQNLSIEVEGKVDPASARKRTLLSAMNDRLGRIISLQ
;
A
#
# COMPACT_ATOMS: atom_id res chain seq x y z
N MET A 1 -5.69 0.92 11.01
CA MET A 1 -6.27 -0.44 10.83
C MET A 1 -5.44 -1.53 11.52
N LEU A 2 -4.11 -1.43 11.53
CA LEU A 2 -3.24 -2.39 12.23
C LEU A 2 -3.60 -2.65 13.71
N VAL A 3 -3.94 -1.60 14.48
CA VAL A 3 -4.35 -1.72 15.89
C VAL A 3 -5.56 -2.63 16.07
N SER A 4 -6.57 -2.49 15.20
CA SER A 4 -7.81 -3.28 15.31
C SER A 4 -7.56 -4.75 14.96
N GLU A 5 -6.74 -5.01 13.95
CA GLU A 5 -6.35 -6.38 13.60
C GLU A 5 -5.56 -7.04 14.74
N ARG A 6 -4.55 -6.37 15.29
CA ARG A 6 -3.80 -6.88 16.45
C ARG A 6 -4.73 -7.22 17.63
N LYS A 7 -5.64 -6.30 17.98
CA LYS A 7 -6.58 -6.49 19.09
C LYS A 7 -7.60 -7.60 18.83
N THR A 8 -8.00 -7.83 17.57
CA THR A 8 -8.90 -8.93 17.19
C THR A 8 -8.32 -10.29 17.54
N TRP A 9 -6.99 -10.42 17.43
CA TRP A 9 -6.25 -11.64 17.79
C TRP A 9 -5.73 -11.64 19.24
N ALA A 10 -6.23 -10.72 20.08
CA ALA A 10 -5.84 -10.55 21.48
C ALA A 10 -4.34 -10.34 21.72
N LEU A 11 -3.59 -9.90 20.70
CA LEU A 11 -2.15 -9.64 20.81
C LEU A 11 -1.91 -8.27 21.46
N ASN A 12 -0.92 -8.18 22.34
CA ASN A 12 -0.35 -6.92 22.78
C ASN A 12 0.82 -6.49 21.84
N GLN A 13 1.35 -5.28 22.02
CA GLN A 13 2.41 -4.75 21.14
C GLN A 13 3.74 -5.49 21.29
N GLU A 14 4.00 -6.08 22.46
CA GLU A 14 5.20 -6.87 22.74
C GLU A 14 5.14 -8.21 22.03
N GLU A 15 4.03 -8.95 22.17
CA GLU A 15 3.81 -10.23 21.48
C GLU A 15 3.87 -10.08 19.95
N LEU A 16 3.26 -9.02 19.41
CA LEU A 16 3.37 -8.73 17.99
C LEU A 16 4.80 -8.32 17.60
N GLY A 17 5.49 -7.58 18.46
CA GLY A 17 6.89 -7.21 18.26
C GLY A 17 7.80 -8.44 18.16
N GLU A 18 7.65 -9.38 19.09
CA GLU A 18 8.36 -10.66 19.10
C GLU A 18 8.11 -11.46 17.81
N LEU A 19 6.84 -11.60 17.40
CA LEU A 19 6.47 -12.31 16.18
C LEU A 19 7.09 -11.66 14.93
N MET A 20 7.19 -10.34 14.92
CA MET A 20 7.67 -9.55 13.78
C MET A 20 9.19 -9.28 13.84
N GLY A 21 9.88 -9.71 14.89
CA GLY A 21 11.31 -9.44 15.10
C GLY A 21 11.62 -7.95 15.27
N VAL A 22 10.76 -7.21 15.97
CA VAL A 22 10.90 -5.76 16.23
C VAL A 22 10.55 -5.40 17.67
N SER A 23 10.95 -4.20 18.10
CA SER A 23 10.55 -3.69 19.41
C SER A 23 9.04 -3.35 19.47
N PRO A 24 8.43 -3.39 20.65
CA PRO A 24 7.05 -2.92 20.86
C PRO A 24 6.87 -1.45 20.44
N ASP A 25 7.90 -0.63 20.63
CA ASP A 25 7.90 0.78 20.21
C ASP A 25 7.83 0.93 18.67
N ALA A 26 8.50 0.04 17.92
CA ALA A 26 8.35 0.02 16.47
C ALA A 26 6.91 -0.32 16.07
N ILE A 27 6.27 -1.28 16.74
CA ILE A 27 4.85 -1.60 16.53
C ILE A 27 3.97 -0.38 16.81
N ARG A 28 4.20 0.33 17.92
CA ARG A 28 3.47 1.56 18.24
C ARG A 28 3.58 2.59 17.10
N HIS A 29 4.77 2.84 16.57
CA HIS A 29 4.95 3.77 15.46
C HIS A 29 4.28 3.31 14.16
N TYR A 30 4.28 2.01 13.89
CA TYR A 30 3.55 1.44 12.75
C TYR A 30 2.04 1.58 12.91
N GLU A 31 1.53 1.41 14.12
CA GLU A 31 0.12 1.54 14.45
C GLU A 31 -0.39 2.99 14.38
N LEU A 32 0.46 3.95 14.73
CA LEU A 32 0.16 5.39 14.64
C LEU A 32 0.29 5.95 13.21
N GLY A 33 0.92 5.21 12.30
CA GLY A 33 1.23 5.69 10.96
C GLY A 33 2.43 6.64 10.91
N ASP A 34 3.09 6.91 12.04
CA ASP A 34 4.29 7.76 12.13
C ASP A 34 5.49 7.17 11.35
N ARG A 35 5.46 5.85 11.13
CA ARG A 35 6.51 5.13 10.41
C ARG A 35 5.91 4.01 9.58
N ILE A 36 6.31 3.92 8.32
CA ILE A 36 5.99 2.77 7.47
C ILE A 36 7.01 1.66 7.74
N PRO A 37 6.57 0.39 7.97
CA PRO A 37 7.49 -0.72 8.08
C PRO A 37 8.29 -0.92 6.77
N PRO A 38 9.54 -1.40 6.84
CA PRO A 38 10.27 -1.86 5.65
C PRO A 38 9.46 -2.93 4.90
N LEU A 39 9.61 -3.03 3.57
CA LEU A 39 8.83 -3.92 2.72
C LEU A 39 8.73 -5.37 3.25
N ALA A 40 9.85 -5.96 3.69
CA ALA A 40 9.86 -7.31 4.23
C ALA A 40 8.93 -7.47 5.45
N ARG A 41 8.86 -6.46 6.33
CA ARG A 41 7.96 -6.46 7.50
C ARG A 41 6.52 -6.18 7.10
N SER A 42 6.31 -5.31 6.12
CA SER A 42 4.99 -5.07 5.54
C SER A 42 4.40 -6.39 5.04
N LEU A 43 5.14 -7.16 4.23
CA LEU A 43 4.68 -8.46 3.76
C LEU A 43 4.43 -9.46 4.90
N ALA A 44 5.25 -9.44 5.95
CA ALA A 44 5.03 -10.29 7.12
C ALA A 44 3.69 -9.97 7.82
N PHE A 45 3.22 -8.72 7.82
CA PHE A 45 1.91 -8.39 8.36
C PHE A 45 0.75 -9.02 7.58
N GLU A 46 0.86 -9.20 6.26
CA GLU A 46 -0.14 -9.95 5.49
C GLU A 46 -0.21 -11.41 5.90
N ILE A 47 0.94 -12.02 6.18
CA ILE A 47 1.04 -13.41 6.64
C ILE A 47 0.42 -13.55 8.03
N VAL A 48 0.72 -12.62 8.95
CA VAL A 48 0.22 -12.67 10.33
C VAL A 48 -1.29 -12.44 10.40
N PHE A 49 -1.80 -11.44 9.67
CA PHE A 49 -3.21 -11.06 9.80
C PHE A 49 -4.11 -11.59 8.69
N GLY A 50 -3.57 -12.20 7.63
CA GLY A 50 -4.35 -12.67 6.48
C GLY A 50 -5.04 -11.53 5.72
N ARG A 51 -4.51 -10.30 5.82
CA ARG A 51 -5.08 -9.08 5.26
C ARG A 51 -4.13 -8.46 4.24
N PRO A 52 -4.63 -7.94 3.11
CA PRO A 52 -3.82 -7.16 2.19
C PRO A 52 -3.20 -5.93 2.86
N LEU A 53 -1.98 -5.58 2.49
CA LEU A 53 -1.24 -4.42 3.00
C LEU A 53 -2.01 -3.11 2.86
N ALA A 54 -2.71 -2.95 1.74
CA ALA A 54 -3.57 -1.80 1.46
C ALA A 54 -4.66 -1.61 2.54
N GLN A 55 -5.13 -2.68 3.18
CA GLN A 55 -6.08 -2.59 4.28
C GLN A 55 -5.33 -2.26 5.58
N LEU A 56 -4.21 -2.93 5.86
CA LEU A 56 -3.47 -2.73 7.10
C LEU A 56 -2.88 -1.32 7.26
N PHE A 57 -2.43 -0.72 6.15
CA PHE A 57 -1.76 0.59 6.09
C PHE A 57 -2.42 1.49 5.02
N PRO A 58 -3.66 1.98 5.26
CA PRO A 58 -4.39 2.77 4.28
C PRO A 58 -3.70 4.11 3.97
N GLU A 59 -2.97 4.69 4.93
CA GLU A 59 -2.24 5.95 4.74
C GLU A 59 -1.06 5.77 3.77
N ALA A 60 -0.31 4.67 3.92
CA ALA A 60 0.79 4.33 3.01
C ALA A 60 0.29 4.07 1.58
N LEU A 61 -0.90 3.47 1.45
CA LEU A 61 -1.55 3.31 0.15
C LEU A 61 -1.97 4.65 -0.45
N ALA A 62 -2.55 5.55 0.34
CA ALA A 62 -2.95 6.87 -0.12
C ALA A 62 -1.75 7.69 -0.61
N GLU A 63 -0.63 7.66 0.12
CA GLU A 63 0.63 8.29 -0.27
C GLU A 63 1.15 7.72 -1.60
N ALA A 64 1.23 6.39 -1.72
CA ALA A 64 1.67 5.73 -2.94
C ALA A 64 0.74 6.03 -4.14
N ALA A 65 -0.57 6.05 -3.91
CA ALA A 65 -1.57 6.37 -4.93
C ALA A 65 -1.41 7.81 -5.42
N SER A 66 -1.19 8.78 -4.53
CA SER A 66 -0.96 10.18 -4.92
C SER A 66 0.23 10.32 -5.87
N VAL A 67 1.38 9.73 -5.50
CA VAL A 67 2.59 9.76 -6.33
C VAL A 67 2.36 9.11 -7.70
N LEU A 68 1.63 7.99 -7.73
CA LEU A 68 1.30 7.30 -8.97
C LEU A 68 0.33 8.09 -9.85
N VAL A 69 -0.66 8.76 -9.27
CA VAL A 69 -1.61 9.61 -10.02
C VAL A 69 -0.87 10.76 -10.69
N ASP A 70 0.01 11.45 -9.98
CA ASP A 70 0.81 12.55 -10.54
C ASP A 70 1.72 12.04 -11.68
N GLY A 71 2.41 10.92 -11.46
CA GLY A 71 3.23 10.27 -12.49
C GLY A 71 2.42 9.82 -13.71
N ALA A 72 1.21 9.29 -13.48
CA ALA A 72 0.29 8.85 -14.53
C ALA A 72 -0.17 10.00 -15.40
N GLN A 73 -0.51 11.13 -14.80
CA GLN A 73 -0.92 12.34 -15.51
C GLN A 73 0.20 12.84 -16.41
N ASN A 74 1.41 12.97 -15.86
CA ASN A 74 2.58 13.40 -16.63
C ASN A 74 2.88 12.47 -17.81
N LEU A 75 2.85 11.16 -17.59
CA LEU A 75 3.07 10.18 -18.66
C LEU A 75 1.94 10.21 -19.70
N SER A 76 0.69 10.43 -19.28
CA SER A 76 -0.47 10.53 -20.17
C SER A 76 -0.32 11.71 -21.13
N ILE A 77 0.09 12.88 -20.62
CA ILE A 77 0.37 14.07 -21.43
C ILE A 77 1.51 13.77 -22.42
N GLU A 78 2.58 13.11 -21.95
CA GLU A 78 3.74 12.81 -22.80
C GLU A 78 3.37 11.88 -23.98
N VAL A 79 2.42 10.96 -23.80
CA VAL A 79 2.03 10.00 -24.85
C VAL A 79 0.82 10.43 -25.66
N GLU A 80 0.24 11.60 -25.35
CA GLU A 80 -0.91 12.14 -26.04
C GLU A 80 -0.57 12.43 -27.51
N GLY A 81 -1.47 12.04 -28.42
CA GLY A 81 -1.28 12.19 -29.87
C GLY A 81 -0.20 11.29 -30.51
N LYS A 82 0.60 10.57 -29.73
CA LYS A 82 1.63 9.65 -30.26
C LYS A 82 1.01 8.34 -30.76
N VAL A 83 1.30 7.99 -32.01
CA VAL A 83 0.77 6.82 -32.73
C VAL A 83 1.73 5.62 -32.76
N ASP A 84 2.92 5.75 -32.17
CA ASP A 84 3.90 4.68 -32.16
C ASP A 84 3.49 3.52 -31.22
N PRO A 85 3.97 2.28 -31.48
CA PRO A 85 3.62 1.11 -30.67
C PRO A 85 4.01 1.20 -29.19
N ALA A 86 5.07 1.94 -28.83
CA ALA A 86 5.47 2.07 -27.43
C ALA A 86 4.50 2.98 -26.68
N SER A 87 4.09 4.10 -27.27
CA SER A 87 3.05 4.98 -26.72
C SER A 87 1.70 4.28 -26.58
N ALA A 88 1.34 3.40 -27.51
CA ALA A 88 0.14 2.57 -27.39
C ALA A 88 0.19 1.66 -26.15
N ARG A 89 1.31 0.94 -25.92
CA ARG A 89 1.47 0.08 -24.72
C ARG A 89 1.44 0.88 -23.42
N LYS A 90 2.03 2.07 -23.39
CA LYS A 90 1.98 2.97 -22.23
C LYS A 90 0.55 3.38 -21.90
N ARG A 91 -0.26 3.77 -22.90
CA ARG A 91 -1.69 4.07 -22.72
C ARG A 91 -2.48 2.88 -22.17
N THR A 92 -2.21 1.66 -22.66
CA THR A 92 -2.82 0.43 -22.11
C THR A 92 -2.45 0.22 -20.64
N LEU A 93 -1.19 0.43 -20.26
CA LEU A 93 -0.76 0.33 -18.86
C LEU A 93 -1.48 1.34 -17.97
N LEU A 94 -1.57 2.60 -18.42
CA LEU A 94 -2.25 3.68 -17.68
C LEU A 94 -3.74 3.36 -17.47
N SER A 95 -4.43 2.89 -18.51
CA SER A 95 -5.83 2.46 -18.40
C SER A 95 -5.99 1.33 -17.39
N ALA A 96 -5.19 0.27 -17.52
CA ALA A 96 -5.27 -0.90 -16.64
C ALA A 96 -4.90 -0.55 -15.18
N MET A 97 -4.02 0.43 -14.97
CA MET A 97 -3.65 0.92 -13.65
C MET A 97 -4.78 1.72 -13.01
N ASN A 98 -5.42 2.63 -13.75
CA ASN A 98 -6.57 3.38 -13.25
C ASN A 98 -7.72 2.44 -12.84
N ASP A 99 -7.97 1.39 -13.62
CA ASP A 99 -8.96 0.36 -13.27
C ASP A 99 -8.61 -0.35 -11.95
N ARG A 100 -7.32 -0.66 -11.72
CA ARG A 100 -6.85 -1.27 -10.47
C ARG A 100 -7.00 -0.32 -9.29
N LEU A 101 -6.60 0.95 -9.44
CA LEU A 101 -6.72 1.97 -8.41
C LEU A 101 -8.17 2.17 -7.99
N GLY A 102 -9.10 2.25 -8.96
CA GLY A 102 -10.53 2.35 -8.68
C GLY A 102 -11.06 1.19 -7.85
N ARG A 103 -10.65 -0.05 -8.16
CA ARG A 103 -11.01 -1.24 -7.37
C ARG A 103 -10.43 -1.23 -5.96
N ILE A 104 -9.16 -0.83 -5.81
CA ILE A 104 -8.48 -0.83 -4.51
C ILE A 104 -9.13 0.20 -3.58
N ILE A 105 -9.41 1.41 -4.07
CA ILE A 105 -10.03 2.49 -3.29
C ILE A 105 -11.48 2.15 -2.92
N SER A 106 -12.20 1.45 -3.80
CA SER A 106 -13.60 1.05 -3.56
C SER A 106 -13.75 -0.11 -2.56
N LEU A 107 -12.66 -0.76 -2.15
CA LEU A 107 -12.64 -1.88 -1.19
C LEU A 107 -12.21 -1.47 0.23
N GLN A 108 -11.96 -0.17 0.45
CA GLN A 108 -11.66 0.42 1.75
C GLN A 108 -12.89 1.11 2.32
#